data_AF-A0A357EZ65-F1
#
_entry.id   AF-A0A357EZ65-F1
#
_cell.length_a   1.000
_cell.length_b   1.000
_cell.length_c   1.000
_cell.angle_alpha   90.00
_cell.angle_beta   90.00
_cell.angle_gamma   90.00
#
_symmetry.space_group_name_H-M   'P 1'
#
loop_
_entity.id
_entity.type
_entity.pdbx_description
1 polymer ?
#
loop_
_entity_poly.entity_id
_entity_poly.type
_entity_poly.pdbx_seq_one_letter_code
_entity_poly.pdbx_strand_id
1 'polypeptide(L)'
;MNRANTLGELEAAGYRMRSVKDEMRENLIAKLRSGERLFPGILGYDESVVPQLVNAILARHNFILLGLRGQAKSRIIRQLTELLDDEIPIIAGSEINDNPFCPLSAFGRQTLELHGKETKIDWITRENRFVEKLATPDVTIADIIGDVDPIKAAKGGHLLSDELTIHFGLLPRANRGIFAINELPDLAGKIQVGLFNIMQEGDVQIKGYPVRLPLDVLLVFSANPEDYTARGKIITPLKDRIGAEI
;
A
#
# COMPACT_ATOMS: atom_id res chain seq x y z
N MET A 1 -13.70 7.28 25.11
CA MET A 1 -12.29 7.61 25.41
C MET A 1 -11.88 8.68 24.42
N ASN A 2 -11.33 9.82 24.89
CA ASN A 2 -10.80 10.84 23.99
C ASN A 2 -9.57 10.26 23.28
N ARG A 3 -9.59 10.29 21.94
CA ARG A 3 -8.44 9.91 21.13
C ARG A 3 -7.35 10.98 21.26
N ALA A 4 -6.10 10.56 21.16
CA ALA A 4 -4.97 11.47 21.08
C ALA A 4 -5.09 12.35 19.84
N ASN A 5 -4.83 13.66 19.98
CA ASN A 5 -4.86 14.65 18.91
C ASN A 5 -3.47 15.21 18.58
N THR A 6 -2.47 14.88 19.41
CA THR A 6 -1.07 15.25 19.19
C THR A 6 -0.15 14.04 19.34
N LEU A 7 1.07 14.17 18.81
CA LEU A 7 2.12 13.15 18.97
C LEU A 7 2.44 12.90 20.45
N GLY A 8 2.51 13.94 21.28
CA GLY A 8 2.79 13.81 22.71
C GLY A 8 1.72 13.02 23.46
N GLU A 9 0.44 13.22 23.13
CA GLU A 9 -0.66 12.42 23.67
C GLU A 9 -0.60 10.96 23.17
N LEU A 10 -0.22 10.75 21.92
CA LEU A 10 -0.09 9.42 21.32
C LEU A 10 1.05 8.61 21.95
N GLU A 11 2.18 9.26 22.25
CA GLU A 11 3.28 8.70 23.03
C GLU A 11 2.83 8.31 24.44
N ALA A 12 2.14 9.22 25.14
CA ALA A 12 1.66 8.98 26.50
C ALA A 12 0.62 7.84 26.57
N ALA A 13 -0.17 7.68 25.51
CA ALA A 13 -1.10 6.56 25.34
C ALA A 13 -0.41 5.21 25.05
N GLY A 14 0.90 5.21 24.81
CA GLY A 14 1.68 4.00 24.57
C GLY A 14 1.39 3.34 23.22
N TYR A 15 0.98 4.12 22.21
CA TYR A 15 0.70 3.60 20.87
C TYR A 15 1.91 2.86 20.30
N ARG A 16 1.71 1.64 19.79
CA ARG A 16 2.76 0.82 19.19
C ARG A 16 2.65 0.81 17.68
N MET A 17 3.75 1.15 17.03
CA MET A 17 3.85 1.03 15.58
C MET A 17 4.07 -0.42 15.17
N ARG A 18 3.40 -0.80 14.08
CA ARG A 18 3.56 -2.08 13.39
C ARG A 18 3.53 -1.78 11.89
N SER A 19 4.19 -2.63 11.10
CA SER A 19 4.01 -2.61 9.66
C SER A 19 2.59 -3.09 9.32
N VAL A 20 2.04 -2.70 8.17
CA VAL A 20 0.71 -3.15 7.73
C VAL A 20 0.65 -4.68 7.63
N LYS A 21 1.77 -5.33 7.29
CA LYS A 21 1.88 -6.78 7.21
C LYS A 21 1.90 -7.45 8.59
N ASP A 22 2.52 -6.82 9.58
CA ASP A 22 2.48 -7.30 10.98
C ASP A 22 1.09 -7.13 11.59
N GLU A 23 0.47 -5.97 11.36
CA GLU A 23 -0.90 -5.69 11.76
C GLU A 23 -1.88 -6.74 11.21
N MET A 24 -1.87 -6.96 9.88
CA MET A 24 -2.72 -7.96 9.24
C MET A 24 -2.46 -9.37 9.78
N ARG A 25 -1.20 -9.73 10.02
CA ARG A 25 -0.83 -11.03 10.59
C ARG A 25 -1.38 -11.20 12.01
N GLU A 26 -1.21 -10.21 12.88
CA GLU A 26 -1.66 -10.28 14.27
C GLU A 26 -3.20 -10.31 14.35
N ASN A 27 -3.88 -9.49 13.54
CA ASN A 27 -5.33 -9.46 13.46
C ASN A 27 -5.89 -10.78 12.87
N LEU A 28 -5.22 -11.36 11.87
CA LEU A 28 -5.56 -12.68 11.35
C LEU A 28 -5.44 -13.77 12.44
N ILE A 29 -4.35 -13.78 13.21
CA ILE A 29 -4.17 -14.74 14.31
C ILE A 29 -5.27 -14.58 15.35
N ALA A 30 -5.65 -13.34 15.67
CA ALA A 30 -6.75 -13.07 16.60
C ALA A 30 -8.08 -13.62 16.07
N LYS A 31 -8.44 -13.34 14.81
CA LYS A 31 -9.65 -13.87 14.16
C LYS A 31 -9.67 -15.41 14.11
N LEU A 32 -8.54 -16.03 13.79
CA LEU A 32 -8.41 -17.49 13.78
C LEU A 32 -8.63 -18.10 15.17
N ARG A 33 -8.11 -17.46 16.22
CA ARG A 33 -8.30 -17.92 17.62
C ARG A 33 -9.73 -17.74 18.12
N SER A 34 -10.43 -16.70 17.67
CA SER A 34 -11.84 -16.46 18.03
C SER A 34 -12.81 -17.36 17.25
N GLY A 35 -12.34 -18.07 16.21
CA GLY A 35 -13.20 -18.85 15.32
C GLY A 35 -14.07 -17.99 14.41
N GLU A 36 -13.71 -16.71 14.23
CA GLU A 36 -14.44 -15.82 13.34
C GLU A 36 -14.22 -16.21 11.87
N ARG A 37 -15.27 -16.10 11.06
CA ARG A 37 -15.18 -16.38 9.62
C ARG A 37 -14.39 -15.27 8.92
N LEU A 38 -13.28 -15.63 8.26
CA LEU A 38 -12.35 -14.67 7.65
C LEU A 38 -12.91 -13.95 6.41
N PHE A 39 -13.64 -14.66 5.56
CA PHE A 39 -14.13 -14.13 4.28
C PHE A 39 -15.64 -14.38 4.15
N PRO A 40 -16.48 -13.60 4.84
CA PRO A 40 -17.92 -13.83 4.87
C PRO A 40 -18.53 -13.70 3.46
N GLY A 41 -19.30 -14.72 3.08
CA GLY A 41 -20.01 -14.79 1.81
C GLY A 41 -19.14 -15.14 0.59
N ILE A 42 -17.87 -15.50 0.79
CA ILE A 42 -17.10 -16.30 -0.17
C ILE A 42 -17.49 -17.77 0.03
N LEU A 43 -17.94 -18.43 -1.04
CA LEU A 43 -18.46 -19.80 -1.00
C LEU A 43 -17.55 -20.74 -1.79
N GLY A 44 -17.26 -21.92 -1.24
CA GLY A 44 -16.54 -22.99 -1.95
C GLY A 44 -15.01 -22.84 -1.97
N TYR A 45 -14.46 -21.85 -1.27
CA TYR A 45 -13.03 -21.58 -1.19
C TYR A 45 -12.40 -21.90 0.16
N ASP A 46 -13.19 -22.40 1.11
CA ASP A 46 -12.75 -22.71 2.47
C ASP A 46 -11.60 -23.73 2.51
N GLU A 47 -11.56 -24.67 1.57
CA GLU A 47 -10.54 -25.72 1.47
C GLU A 47 -9.45 -25.47 0.41
N SER A 48 -9.48 -24.32 -0.31
CA SER A 48 -8.57 -24.07 -1.43
C SER A 48 -7.90 -22.69 -1.38
N VAL A 49 -8.65 -21.61 -1.60
CA VAL A 49 -8.10 -20.24 -1.67
C VAL A 49 -7.88 -19.66 -0.27
N VAL A 50 -8.80 -19.92 0.66
CA VAL A 50 -8.72 -19.37 2.03
C VAL A 50 -7.47 -19.84 2.78
N PRO A 51 -7.11 -21.15 2.79
CA PRO A 51 -5.88 -21.59 3.45
C PRO A 51 -4.61 -20.98 2.85
N GLN A 52 -4.57 -20.78 1.53
CA GLN A 52 -3.44 -20.15 0.85
C GLN A 52 -3.32 -18.65 1.19
N LEU A 53 -4.45 -17.93 1.26
CA LEU A 53 -4.48 -16.54 1.73
C LEU A 53 -3.98 -16.42 3.17
N VAL A 54 -4.43 -17.30 4.05
CA VAL A 54 -3.96 -17.36 5.44
C VAL A 54 -2.45 -17.52 5.48
N ASN A 55 -1.91 -18.49 4.73
CA ASN A 55 -0.47 -18.72 4.68
C ASN A 55 0.30 -17.51 4.14
N ALA A 56 -0.18 -16.87 3.06
CA ALA A 56 0.46 -15.69 2.48
C ALA A 56 0.51 -14.51 3.47
N ILE A 57 -0.58 -14.27 4.20
CA ILE A 57 -0.66 -13.19 5.21
C ILE A 57 0.24 -13.51 6.41
N LEU A 58 0.21 -14.74 6.92
CA LEU A 58 1.10 -15.17 8.02
C LEU A 58 2.58 -15.05 7.64
N ALA A 59 2.91 -15.33 6.36
CA ALA A 59 4.25 -15.18 5.80
C ALA A 59 4.62 -13.73 5.47
N ARG A 60 3.70 -12.75 5.59
CA ARG A 60 3.89 -11.34 5.22
C ARG A 60 4.22 -11.15 3.73
N HIS A 61 3.71 -12.04 2.89
CA HIS A 61 3.95 -12.01 1.46
C HIS A 61 3.01 -11.02 0.77
N ASN A 62 3.54 -10.33 -0.24
CA ASN A 62 2.69 -9.80 -1.31
C ASN A 62 2.22 -10.99 -2.16
N PHE A 63 1.00 -10.95 -2.67
CA PHE A 63 0.44 -12.12 -3.36
C PHE A 63 -0.40 -11.73 -4.57
N ILE A 64 -0.60 -12.71 -5.45
CA ILE A 64 -1.48 -12.61 -6.61
C ILE A 64 -2.59 -13.65 -6.53
N LEU A 65 -3.81 -13.22 -6.82
CA LEU A 65 -4.97 -14.10 -7.00
C LEU A 65 -5.14 -14.41 -8.49
N LEU A 66 -4.99 -15.69 -8.84
CA LEU A 66 -5.22 -16.20 -10.18
C LEU A 66 -6.61 -16.81 -10.27
N GLY A 67 -7.32 -16.45 -11.34
CA GLY A 67 -8.62 -17.08 -11.61
C GLY A 67 -9.33 -16.42 -12.77
N LEU A 68 -10.37 -17.09 -13.27
CA LEU A 68 -11.21 -16.53 -14.33
C LEU A 68 -12.02 -15.33 -13.82
N ARG A 69 -12.62 -14.58 -14.76
CA ARG A 69 -13.55 -13.51 -14.41
C ARG A 69 -14.75 -14.06 -13.65
N GLY A 70 -15.22 -13.33 -12.64
CA GLY A 70 -16.34 -13.75 -11.79
C GLY A 70 -15.99 -14.66 -10.61
N GLN A 71 -14.72 -15.07 -10.44
CA GLN A 71 -14.27 -15.94 -9.33
C GLN A 71 -13.96 -15.19 -8.02
N ALA A 72 -14.77 -14.18 -7.69
CA ALA A 72 -14.71 -13.43 -6.42
C ALA A 72 -13.36 -12.75 -6.04
N LYS A 73 -12.34 -12.69 -6.91
CA LYS A 73 -11.03 -12.09 -6.63
C LYS A 73 -11.11 -10.69 -6.00
N SER A 74 -11.78 -9.74 -6.65
CA SER A 74 -11.92 -8.37 -6.12
C SER A 74 -12.71 -8.32 -4.80
N ARG A 75 -13.63 -9.26 -4.57
CA ARG A 75 -14.37 -9.36 -3.31
C ARG A 75 -13.46 -9.82 -2.17
N ILE A 76 -12.63 -10.84 -2.41
CA ILE A 76 -11.61 -11.28 -1.45
C ILE A 76 -10.66 -10.13 -1.13
N ILE A 77 -10.13 -9.45 -2.15
CA ILE A 77 -9.18 -8.33 -1.98
C ILE A 77 -9.77 -7.24 -1.09
N ARG A 78 -11.03 -6.84 -1.32
CA ARG A 78 -11.69 -5.81 -0.51
C ARG A 78 -11.94 -6.26 0.92
N GLN A 79 -12.19 -7.55 1.17
CA GLN A 79 -12.36 -8.09 2.53
C GLN A 79 -11.05 -8.15 3.32
N LEU A 80 -9.88 -8.01 2.69
CA LEU A 80 -8.61 -7.95 3.41
C LEU A 80 -8.52 -6.71 4.34
N THR A 81 -9.30 -5.66 4.08
CA THR A 81 -9.38 -4.49 4.97
C THR A 81 -9.96 -4.82 6.34
N GLU A 82 -10.71 -5.92 6.46
CA GLU A 82 -11.22 -6.43 7.74
C GLU A 82 -10.09 -6.95 8.65
N LEU A 83 -8.89 -7.16 8.10
CA LEU A 83 -7.69 -7.54 8.84
C LEU A 83 -6.83 -6.34 9.26
N LEU A 84 -7.20 -5.12 8.88
CA LEU A 84 -6.59 -3.91 9.41
C LEU A 84 -7.23 -3.54 10.76
N ASP A 85 -6.55 -2.74 11.56
CA ASP A 85 -7.09 -2.04 12.71
C ASP A 85 -8.16 -1.04 12.23
N ASP A 86 -9.18 -0.78 13.06
CA ASP A 86 -10.27 0.15 12.73
C ASP A 86 -9.77 1.50 12.25
N GLU A 87 -8.69 1.98 12.86
CA GLU A 87 -8.07 3.25 12.56
C GLU A 87 -6.59 3.27 12.97
N ILE A 88 -5.84 4.15 12.31
CA ILE A 88 -4.45 4.45 12.68
C ILE A 88 -4.22 5.97 12.73
N PRO A 89 -3.29 6.44 13.57
CA PRO A 89 -2.90 7.84 13.61
C PRO A 89 -1.95 8.15 12.45
N ILE A 90 -2.13 9.31 11.82
CA ILE A 90 -1.26 9.89 10.80
C ILE A 90 -0.92 11.34 11.16
N ILE A 91 0.15 11.90 10.62
CA ILE A 91 0.39 13.36 10.70
C ILE A 91 -0.75 14.07 9.98
N ALA A 92 -1.38 15.03 10.67
CA ALA A 92 -2.50 15.77 10.11
C ALA A 92 -2.08 16.52 8.83
N GLY A 93 -2.89 16.38 7.78
CA GLY A 93 -2.60 16.95 6.45
C GLY A 93 -1.60 16.18 5.59
N SER A 94 -1.09 15.02 6.05
CA SER A 94 -0.23 14.18 5.21
C SER A 94 -1.00 13.57 4.04
N GLU A 95 -0.44 13.65 2.84
CA GLU A 95 -1.01 13.02 1.64
C GLU A 95 -0.72 11.51 1.54
N ILE A 96 0.29 11.02 2.26
CA ILE A 96 0.78 9.63 2.16
C ILE A 96 0.69 8.91 3.51
N ASN A 97 -0.27 9.30 4.35
CA ASN A 97 -0.52 8.68 5.66
C ASN A 97 0.75 8.62 6.53
N ASP A 98 1.52 9.71 6.57
CA ASP A 98 2.80 9.75 7.28
C ASP A 98 2.64 9.28 8.72
N ASN A 99 3.57 8.43 9.12
CA ASN A 99 3.63 7.95 10.48
C ASN A 99 4.03 9.12 11.42
N PRO A 100 3.26 9.41 12.48
CA PRO A 100 3.58 10.49 13.43
C PRO A 100 4.98 10.40 14.06
N PHE A 101 5.54 9.19 14.16
CA PHE A 101 6.84 8.97 14.78
C PHE A 101 7.99 8.84 13.78
N CYS A 102 7.69 8.43 12.54
CA CYS A 102 8.69 8.18 11.49
C CYS A 102 8.11 8.57 10.12
N PRO A 103 7.90 9.87 9.87
CA PRO A 103 7.34 10.34 8.60
C PRO A 103 8.29 10.06 7.44
N LEU A 104 7.70 9.71 6.29
CA LEU A 104 8.42 9.45 5.04
C LEU A 104 8.54 10.72 4.20
N SER A 105 7.44 11.49 4.08
CA SER A 105 7.44 12.69 3.25
C SER A 105 8.24 13.83 3.89
N ALA A 106 8.78 14.72 3.07
CA ALA A 106 9.32 15.99 3.57
C ALA A 106 8.29 16.80 4.35
N PHE A 107 7.01 16.82 3.94
CA PHE A 107 5.95 17.49 4.70
C PHE A 107 5.86 16.96 6.13
N GLY A 108 5.81 15.64 6.30
CA GLY A 108 5.75 15.01 7.61
C GLY A 108 7.00 15.27 8.44
N ARG A 109 8.19 15.15 7.83
CA ARG A 109 9.48 15.44 8.50
C ARG A 109 9.58 16.88 8.98
N GLN A 110 9.24 17.85 8.13
CA GLN A 110 9.24 19.27 8.49
C GLN A 110 8.19 19.58 9.57
N THR A 111 6.99 19.00 9.47
CA THR A 111 5.93 19.21 10.46
C THR A 111 6.36 18.71 11.83
N LEU A 112 7.03 17.55 11.88
CA LEU A 112 7.57 16.97 13.10
C LEU A 112 8.74 17.80 13.67
N GLU A 113 9.63 18.28 12.82
CA GLU A 113 10.75 19.14 13.23
C GLU A 113 10.27 20.48 13.82
N LEU A 114 9.22 21.06 13.23
CA LEU A 114 8.67 22.35 13.65
C LEU A 114 7.86 22.27 14.94
N HIS A 115 7.04 21.23 15.12
CA HIS A 115 6.06 21.17 16.21
C HIS A 115 6.40 20.14 17.30
N GLY A 116 7.31 19.19 17.03
CA GLY A 116 7.71 18.15 17.98
C GLY A 116 6.49 17.40 18.55
N LYS A 117 6.34 17.41 19.88
CA LYS A 117 5.22 16.72 20.55
C LYS A 117 3.85 17.34 20.28
N GLU A 118 3.80 18.60 19.84
CA GLU A 118 2.57 19.30 19.48
C GLU A 118 2.16 19.04 18.03
N THR A 119 2.89 18.20 17.29
CA THR A 119 2.49 17.77 15.94
C THR A 119 1.08 17.17 16.01
N LYS A 120 0.15 17.81 15.30
CA LYS A 120 -1.24 17.37 15.20
C LYS A 120 -1.32 16.05 14.45
N ILE A 121 -2.17 15.16 14.93
CA ILE A 121 -2.46 13.88 14.30
C ILE A 121 -3.93 13.77 13.93
N ASP A 122 -4.19 13.09 12.83
CA ASP A 122 -5.52 12.67 12.41
C ASP A 122 -5.64 11.15 12.50
N TRP A 123 -6.86 10.63 12.63
CA TRP A 123 -7.14 9.20 12.62
C TRP A 123 -7.83 8.80 11.32
N ILE A 124 -7.22 7.89 10.57
CA ILE A 124 -7.79 7.38 9.31
C ILE A 124 -8.30 5.96 9.52
N THR A 125 -9.45 5.65 8.91
CA THR A 125 -10.08 4.33 9.05
C THR A 125 -9.45 3.28 8.11
N ARG A 126 -9.68 2.00 8.40
CA ARG A 126 -9.28 0.86 7.53
C ARG A 126 -9.72 1.03 6.07
N GLU A 127 -10.88 1.64 5.81
CA GLU A 127 -11.41 1.84 4.45
C GLU A 127 -10.58 2.87 3.67
N ASN A 128 -10.12 3.93 4.34
CA ASN A 128 -9.29 4.97 3.73
C ASN A 128 -7.85 4.51 3.48
N ARG A 129 -7.48 3.32 3.96
CA ARG A 129 -6.17 2.69 3.76
C ARG A 129 -6.17 1.66 2.63
N PHE A 130 -7.29 1.52 1.92
CA PHE A 130 -7.43 0.61 0.78
C PHE A 130 -7.49 1.40 -0.52
N VAL A 131 -6.54 1.12 -1.41
CA VAL A 131 -6.50 1.71 -2.75
C VAL A 131 -6.52 0.60 -3.78
N GLU A 132 -7.51 0.63 -4.66
CA GLU A 132 -7.69 -0.35 -5.75
C GLU A 132 -7.56 0.36 -7.09
N LYS A 133 -6.75 -0.21 -7.99
CA LYS A 133 -6.62 0.24 -9.37
C LYS A 133 -6.85 -0.92 -10.34
N LEU A 134 -7.76 -0.73 -11.29
CA LEU A 134 -7.84 -1.60 -12.46
C LEU A 134 -6.69 -1.25 -13.40
N ALA A 135 -5.91 -2.25 -13.78
CA ALA A 135 -4.89 -2.10 -14.79
C ALA A 135 -5.56 -1.89 -16.14
N THR A 136 -5.23 -0.78 -16.78
CA THR A 136 -5.64 -0.47 -18.14
C THR A 136 -4.42 0.07 -18.91
N PRO A 137 -4.35 -0.10 -20.24
CA PRO A 137 -3.17 0.30 -21.01
C PRO A 137 -2.85 1.80 -20.96
N ASP A 138 -3.83 2.64 -20.63
CA ASP A 138 -3.74 4.10 -20.51
C ASP A 138 -3.17 4.56 -19.16
N VAL A 139 -3.09 3.68 -18.15
CA VAL A 139 -2.47 4.02 -16.86
C VAL A 139 -1.01 4.43 -17.08
N THR A 140 -0.62 5.53 -16.44
CA THR A 140 0.74 6.04 -16.49
C THR A 140 1.52 5.73 -15.22
N ILE A 141 2.85 5.84 -15.31
CA ILE A 141 3.70 5.73 -14.11
C ILE A 141 3.40 6.85 -13.11
N ALA A 142 3.00 8.03 -13.59
CA ALA A 142 2.63 9.17 -12.77
C ALA A 142 1.37 8.89 -11.94
N ASP A 143 0.39 8.18 -12.50
CA ASP A 143 -0.82 7.80 -11.77
C ASP A 143 -0.52 6.85 -10.60
N ILE A 144 0.42 5.93 -10.79
CA ILE A 144 0.75 4.93 -9.75
C ILE A 144 1.70 5.52 -8.72
N ILE A 145 2.78 6.14 -9.17
CA ILE A 145 3.90 6.53 -8.31
C ILE A 145 3.81 8.01 -7.96
N GLY A 146 3.58 8.86 -8.96
CA GLY A 146 3.59 10.31 -8.83
C GLY A 146 4.43 10.99 -9.89
N ASP A 147 4.41 12.31 -9.88
CA ASP A 147 5.14 13.16 -10.81
C ASP A 147 5.77 14.38 -10.10
N VAL A 148 6.78 14.98 -10.70
CA VAL A 148 7.39 16.24 -10.26
C VAL A 148 6.97 17.35 -11.22
N ASP A 149 6.53 18.49 -10.67
CA ASP A 149 6.24 19.69 -11.45
C ASP A 149 7.56 20.29 -11.99
N PRO A 150 7.79 20.27 -13.32
CA PRO A 150 9.04 20.74 -13.91
C PRO A 150 9.25 22.25 -13.73
N ILE A 151 8.19 23.05 -13.61
CA ILE A 151 8.29 24.51 -13.44
C ILE A 151 8.76 24.84 -12.03
N LYS A 152 8.22 24.15 -11.02
CA LYS A 152 8.68 24.30 -9.63
C LYS A 152 10.10 23.75 -9.45
N ALA A 153 10.43 22.62 -10.10
CA ALA A 153 11.77 22.05 -10.10
C ALA A 153 12.81 22.99 -10.73
N ALA A 154 12.45 23.73 -11.78
CA ALA A 154 13.35 24.67 -12.47
C ALA A 154 13.56 26.00 -11.72
N LYS A 155 12.57 26.46 -10.92
CA LYS A 155 12.70 27.71 -10.14
C LYS A 155 13.53 27.56 -8.86
N GLY A 156 13.63 26.35 -8.29
CA GLY A 156 14.35 26.05 -7.05
C GLY A 156 15.87 25.93 -7.18
N GLY A 157 16.49 26.74 -8.06
CA GLY A 157 17.91 26.68 -8.44
C GLY A 157 18.83 26.21 -7.30
N HIS A 158 19.37 24.99 -7.46
CA HIS A 158 20.37 24.34 -6.60
C HIS A 158 19.93 23.82 -5.22
N LEU A 159 18.66 23.94 -4.83
CA LEU A 159 18.06 23.21 -3.70
C LEU A 159 17.01 22.22 -4.23
N LEU A 160 17.43 21.29 -5.08
CA LEU A 160 16.60 20.22 -5.68
C LEU A 160 16.20 19.11 -4.68
N SER A 161 16.23 19.41 -3.38
CA SER A 161 15.82 18.51 -2.29
C SER A 161 14.42 18.81 -1.75
N ASP A 162 13.70 19.78 -2.31
CA ASP A 162 12.30 20.03 -1.96
C ASP A 162 11.39 18.97 -2.57
N GLU A 163 11.34 17.80 -1.91
CA GLU A 163 10.30 16.77 -2.05
C GLU A 163 8.87 17.36 -1.94
N LEU A 164 8.72 18.60 -1.46
CA LEU A 164 7.47 19.39 -1.47
C LEU A 164 6.91 19.66 -2.88
N THR A 165 7.68 19.42 -3.94
CA THR A 165 7.25 19.58 -5.34
C THR A 165 6.71 18.29 -5.97
N ILE A 166 6.72 17.19 -5.22
CA ILE A 166 6.25 15.88 -5.67
C ILE A 166 4.73 15.80 -5.52
N HIS A 167 4.05 15.47 -6.61
CA HIS A 167 2.66 15.06 -6.59
C HIS A 167 2.59 13.54 -6.48
N PHE A 168 2.17 13.04 -5.32
CA PHE A 168 2.09 11.59 -5.07
C PHE A 168 0.95 10.93 -5.85
N GLY A 169 1.30 9.81 -6.51
CA GLY A 169 0.35 8.92 -7.17
C GLY A 169 -0.41 8.04 -6.18
N LEU A 170 -1.12 7.03 -6.68
CA LEU A 170 -1.99 6.17 -5.89
C LEU A 170 -1.25 5.28 -4.88
N LEU A 171 -0.06 4.78 -5.23
CA LEU A 171 0.68 3.84 -4.39
C LEU A 171 1.25 4.50 -3.11
N PRO A 172 1.92 5.67 -3.16
CA PRO A 172 2.32 6.34 -1.92
C PRO A 172 1.13 6.72 -1.03
N ARG A 173 -0.03 7.05 -1.61
CA ARG A 173 -1.26 7.31 -0.85
C ARG A 173 -1.81 6.08 -0.12
N ALA A 174 -1.45 4.88 -0.60
CA ALA A 174 -1.81 3.61 0.04
C ALA A 174 -0.84 3.22 1.17
N ASN A 175 0.16 4.05 1.49
CA ASN A 175 1.10 3.79 2.58
C ASN A 175 0.39 3.49 3.89
N ARG A 176 0.95 2.53 4.64
CA ARG A 176 0.38 1.90 5.83
C ARG A 176 -0.98 1.26 5.54
N GLY A 177 -1.13 0.67 4.36
CA GLY A 177 -2.40 0.18 3.83
C GLY A 177 -2.23 -0.93 2.79
N ILE A 178 -3.30 -1.17 2.04
CA ILE A 178 -3.38 -2.21 1.01
C ILE A 178 -3.49 -1.52 -0.35
N PHE A 179 -2.58 -1.86 -1.25
CA PHE A 179 -2.62 -1.42 -2.64
C PHE A 179 -2.92 -2.62 -3.55
N ALA A 180 -4.07 -2.58 -4.20
CA ALA A 180 -4.56 -3.64 -5.05
C ALA A 180 -4.51 -3.26 -6.54
N ILE A 181 -3.88 -4.10 -7.36
CA ILE A 181 -3.95 -3.97 -8.83
C ILE A 181 -4.72 -5.14 -9.42
N ASN A 182 -5.84 -4.85 -10.07
CA ASN A 182 -6.62 -5.86 -10.80
C ASN A 182 -6.18 -5.95 -12.26
N GLU A 183 -6.26 -7.16 -12.82
CA GLU A 183 -5.88 -7.44 -14.21
C GLU A 183 -4.42 -7.04 -14.51
N LEU A 184 -3.49 -7.36 -13.60
CA LEU A 184 -2.06 -7.00 -13.70
C LEU A 184 -1.41 -7.20 -15.10
N PRO A 185 -1.73 -8.25 -15.89
CA PRO A 185 -1.21 -8.40 -17.25
C PRO A 185 -1.52 -7.23 -18.20
N ASP A 186 -2.60 -6.49 -17.99
CA ASP A 186 -3.00 -5.34 -18.81
C ASP A 186 -2.20 -4.07 -18.44
N LEU A 187 -1.40 -4.12 -17.37
CA LEU A 187 -0.52 -3.03 -16.96
C LEU A 187 0.76 -3.01 -17.81
N ALA A 188 1.09 -1.84 -18.35
CA ALA A 188 2.30 -1.68 -19.17
C ALA A 188 3.57 -2.15 -18.43
N GLY A 189 4.44 -2.89 -19.13
CA GLY A 189 5.64 -3.49 -18.53
C GLY A 189 6.55 -2.50 -17.80
N LYS A 190 6.65 -1.25 -18.31
CA LYS A 190 7.40 -0.17 -17.63
C LYS A 190 6.88 0.14 -16.23
N ILE A 191 5.58 0.01 -15.99
CA ILE A 191 4.95 0.24 -14.68
C ILE A 191 5.16 -0.97 -13.78
N GLN A 192 5.09 -2.19 -14.33
CA GLN A 192 5.45 -3.40 -13.61
C GLN A 192 6.91 -3.37 -13.10
N VAL A 193 7.85 -2.83 -13.89
CA VAL A 193 9.24 -2.60 -13.44
C VAL A 193 9.28 -1.58 -12.28
N GLY A 194 8.51 -0.49 -12.37
CA GLY A 194 8.40 0.49 -11.29
C GLY A 194 7.91 -0.14 -9.98
N LEU A 195 6.86 -0.96 -10.05
CA LEU A 195 6.35 -1.72 -8.90
C LEU A 195 7.39 -2.68 -8.32
N PHE A 196 8.14 -3.37 -9.18
CA PHE A 196 9.23 -4.25 -8.77
C PHE A 196 10.33 -3.50 -8.00
N ASN A 197 10.75 -2.32 -8.47
CA ASN A 197 11.77 -1.52 -7.79
C ASN A 197 11.31 -1.09 -6.38
N ILE A 198 10.03 -0.72 -6.25
CA ILE A 198 9.43 -0.38 -4.96
C ILE A 198 9.43 -1.59 -4.02
N MET A 199 9.09 -2.78 -4.52
CA MET A 199 9.10 -4.01 -3.74
C MET A 199 10.51 -4.43 -3.27
N GLN A 200 11.56 -4.03 -3.98
CA GLN A 200 12.93 -4.41 -3.69
C GLN A 200 13.63 -3.45 -2.73
N GLU A 201 13.61 -2.16 -3.06
CA GLU A 201 14.53 -1.20 -2.46
C GLU A 201 13.80 -0.09 -1.70
N GLY A 202 12.46 0.03 -1.88
CA GLY A 202 11.71 1.22 -1.48
C GLY A 202 12.12 2.46 -2.27
N ASP A 203 12.86 2.27 -3.37
CA ASP A 203 13.40 3.34 -4.19
C ASP A 203 12.49 3.56 -5.40
N VAL A 204 12.21 4.83 -5.65
CA VAL A 204 11.34 5.29 -6.72
C VAL A 204 12.10 6.30 -7.56
N GLN A 205 12.02 6.19 -8.88
CA GLN A 205 12.45 7.25 -9.78
C GLN A 205 11.25 8.01 -10.31
N ILE A 206 11.16 9.31 -9.99
CA ILE A 206 10.12 10.20 -10.51
C ILE A 206 10.78 11.16 -11.50
N LYS A 207 10.51 10.98 -12.80
CA LYS A 207 11.13 11.76 -13.91
C LYS A 207 12.66 11.90 -13.83
N GLY A 208 13.35 10.85 -13.38
CA GLY A 208 14.82 10.82 -13.29
C GLY A 208 15.38 11.36 -11.96
N TYR A 209 14.52 11.83 -11.05
CA TYR A 209 14.92 12.16 -9.68
C TYR A 209 14.77 10.93 -8.78
N PRO A 210 15.85 10.50 -8.10
CA PRO A 210 15.75 9.43 -7.13
C PRO A 210 15.02 9.95 -5.88
N VAL A 211 13.89 9.33 -5.57
CA VAL A 211 13.12 9.58 -4.35
C VAL A 211 13.04 8.28 -3.59
N ARG A 212 13.49 8.28 -2.34
CA ARG A 212 13.45 7.10 -1.47
C ARG A 212 12.20 7.14 -0.61
N LEU A 213 11.23 6.29 -0.93
CA LEU A 213 9.96 6.18 -0.22
C LEU A 213 9.78 4.71 0.18
N PRO A 214 10.34 4.29 1.33
CA PRO A 214 10.17 2.93 1.83
C PRO A 214 8.75 2.75 2.37
N LEU A 215 7.79 2.61 1.44
CA LEU A 215 6.36 2.51 1.73
C LEU A 215 6.05 1.22 2.49
N ASP A 216 5.25 1.35 3.55
CA ASP A 216 4.71 0.21 4.29
C ASP A 216 3.38 -0.22 3.68
N VAL A 217 3.43 -1.08 2.66
CA VAL A 217 2.25 -1.48 1.90
C VAL A 217 2.16 -3.00 1.74
N LEU A 218 0.94 -3.53 1.83
CA LEU A 218 0.64 -4.85 1.27
C LEU A 218 0.24 -4.68 -0.19
N LEU A 219 1.02 -5.26 -1.09
CA LEU A 219 0.66 -5.33 -2.51
C LEU A 219 -0.14 -6.60 -2.77
N VAL A 220 -1.30 -6.42 -3.38
CA VAL A 220 -2.18 -7.51 -3.78
C VAL A 220 -2.50 -7.38 -5.26
N PHE A 221 -2.30 -8.45 -6.00
CA PHE A 221 -2.54 -8.47 -7.44
C PHE A 221 -3.69 -9.41 -7.77
N SER A 222 -4.36 -9.16 -8.89
CA SER A 222 -5.21 -10.17 -9.52
C SER A 222 -4.90 -10.31 -11.00
N ALA A 223 -5.01 -11.53 -11.51
CA ALA A 223 -4.85 -11.80 -12.93
C ALA A 223 -5.78 -12.92 -13.38
N ASN A 224 -6.09 -12.90 -14.68
CA ASN A 224 -6.71 -14.01 -15.37
C ASN A 224 -5.62 -14.79 -16.12
N PRO A 225 -5.42 -16.10 -15.83
CA PRO A 225 -4.44 -16.93 -16.53
C PRO A 225 -4.55 -16.91 -18.05
N GLU A 226 -5.75 -16.73 -18.61
CA GLU A 226 -5.94 -16.66 -20.07
C GLU A 226 -5.29 -15.41 -20.69
N ASP A 227 -5.24 -14.30 -19.95
CA ASP A 227 -4.71 -13.03 -20.44
C ASP A 227 -3.18 -13.06 -20.66
N TYR A 228 -2.48 -14.03 -20.04
CA TYR A 228 -1.05 -14.26 -20.22
C TYR A 228 -0.67 -14.59 -21.67
N THR A 229 -1.64 -15.05 -22.46
CA THR A 229 -1.44 -15.41 -23.87
C THR A 229 -1.82 -14.30 -24.84
N ALA A 230 -2.71 -13.37 -24.43
CA ALA A 230 -3.43 -12.48 -25.35
C ALA A 230 -3.25 -10.97 -25.09
N ARG A 231 -3.06 -10.53 -23.83
CA ARG A 231 -3.10 -9.09 -23.47
C ARG A 231 -1.83 -8.53 -22.83
N GLY A 232 -0.93 -9.40 -22.40
CA GLY A 232 0.35 -9.03 -21.81
C GLY A 232 0.86 -10.15 -20.92
N LYS A 233 2.14 -10.10 -20.54
CA LYS A 233 2.71 -11.03 -19.57
C LYS A 233 3.12 -10.26 -18.33
N ILE A 234 2.93 -10.86 -17.16
CA ILE A 234 3.61 -10.39 -15.95
C ILE A 234 5.10 -10.57 -16.19
N ILE A 235 5.87 -9.49 -16.05
CA ILE A 235 7.31 -9.55 -16.25
C ILE A 235 7.93 -10.49 -15.20
N THR A 236 8.88 -11.33 -15.60
CA THR A 236 9.53 -12.30 -14.70
C THR A 236 10.05 -11.67 -13.41
N PRO A 237 10.73 -10.50 -13.44
CA PRO A 237 11.21 -9.87 -12.20
C PRO A 237 10.10 -9.59 -11.18
N LEU A 238 8.93 -9.12 -11.65
CA LEU A 238 7.79 -8.86 -10.76
C LEU A 238 7.19 -10.18 -10.25
N LYS A 239 7.03 -11.17 -11.14
CA LYS A 239 6.51 -12.50 -10.77
C LYS A 239 7.36 -13.13 -9.65
N ASP A 240 8.68 -13.08 -9.76
CA ASP A 240 9.61 -13.68 -8.79
C ASP A 240 9.59 -12.98 -7.42
N ARG A 241 9.02 -11.77 -7.32
CA ARG A 241 8.89 -11.01 -6.05
C ARG A 241 7.52 -11.11 -5.43
N ILE A 242 6.54 -11.70 -6.12
CA ILE A 242 5.27 -12.05 -5.53
C ILE A 242 5.50 -13.31 -4.70
N GLY A 243 5.36 -13.19 -3.37
CA GLY A 243 5.72 -14.26 -2.44
C GLY A 243 4.70 -15.40 -2.38
N ALA A 244 3.50 -15.21 -2.92
CA ALA A 244 2.51 -16.27 -3.07
C ALA A 244 1.65 -16.09 -4.33
N GLU A 245 1.48 -17.18 -5.07
CA GLU A 245 0.55 -17.31 -6.19
C GLU A 245 -0.60 -18.21 -5.69
N ILE A 246 -1.83 -17.68 -5.71
CA ILE A 246 -3.03 -18.29 -5.12
C ILE A 246 -4.08 -18.56 -6.19
#